data_AF-A0A662QCS1-F1
#
_entry.id   AF-A0A662QCS1-F1
#
_cell.length_a   1.000
_cell.length_b   1.000
_cell.length_c   1.000
_cell.angle_alpha   90.00
_cell.angle_beta   90.00
_cell.angle_gamma   90.00
#
_symmetry.space_group_name_H-M   'P 1'
#
loop_
_entity.id
_entity.type
_entity.pdbx_description
1 polymer ?
#
loop_
_entity_poly.entity_id
_entity_poly.type
_entity_poly.pdbx_seq_one_letter_code
_entity_poly.pdbx_strand_id
1 'polypeptide(L)'
;MKTLTPKNILRHELLGLRVRAKPLKGDYVHVGEIVGETKNMIRVLREDGKIVMLPKNAYLFEFTLPSGERVLVEGHTLIGRPEERLKKRVRRW
;
A
#
# COMPACT_ATOMS: atom_id res chain seq x y z
N MET A 1 -8.95 4.31 -17.35
CA MET A 1 -8.70 4.12 -15.89
C MET A 1 -8.46 5.49 -15.27
N LYS A 2 -8.93 5.75 -14.04
CA LYS A 2 -8.65 7.01 -13.35
C LYS A 2 -7.17 7.07 -12.98
N THR A 3 -6.53 8.22 -13.15
CA THR A 3 -5.14 8.45 -12.69
C THR A 3 -5.04 8.18 -11.20
N LEU A 4 -4.01 7.45 -10.77
CA LEU A 4 -3.72 7.25 -9.35
C LEU A 4 -3.32 8.59 -8.73
N THR A 5 -3.96 8.94 -7.61
CA THR A 5 -3.75 10.20 -6.88
C THR A 5 -3.76 9.93 -5.38
N PRO A 6 -3.23 10.86 -4.56
CA PRO A 6 -3.29 10.70 -3.10
C PRO A 6 -4.71 10.49 -2.57
N LYS A 7 -5.71 11.10 -3.22
CA LYS A 7 -7.12 11.03 -2.82
C LYS A 7 -7.78 9.68 -3.12
N ASN A 8 -7.24 8.88 -4.04
CA ASN A 8 -7.89 7.64 -4.50
C ASN A 8 -7.09 6.36 -4.22
N ILE A 9 -5.87 6.46 -3.69
CA ILE A 9 -4.97 5.31 -3.46
C ILE A 9 -5.62 4.17 -2.66
N LEU A 10 -6.44 4.48 -1.65
CA LEU A 10 -7.13 3.47 -0.83
C LEU A 10 -8.02 2.53 -1.65
N ARG A 11 -8.39 2.95 -2.86
CA ARG A 11 -9.32 2.29 -3.77
C ARG A 11 -8.73 2.15 -5.17
N HIS A 12 -7.41 2.12 -5.24
CA HIS A 12 -6.69 1.93 -6.49
C HIS A 12 -5.84 0.66 -6.41
N GLU A 13 -5.39 0.22 -7.57
CA GLU A 13 -4.35 -0.79 -7.69
C GLU A 13 -3.06 -0.32 -7.00
N LEU A 14 -2.45 -1.22 -6.24
CA LEU A 14 -1.21 -0.96 -5.50
C LEU A 14 0.00 -1.70 -6.09
N LEU A 15 -0.24 -2.76 -6.88
CA LEU A 15 0.83 -3.51 -7.54
C LEU A 15 1.71 -2.60 -8.41
N GLY A 16 3.02 -2.83 -8.37
CA GLY A 16 4.02 -2.05 -9.10
C GLY A 16 4.39 -0.71 -8.45
N LEU A 17 3.70 -0.27 -7.40
CA LEU A 17 4.10 0.94 -6.67
C LEU A 17 5.34 0.68 -5.82
N ARG A 18 6.26 1.64 -5.85
CA ARG A 18 7.37 1.68 -4.90
C ARG A 18 6.86 2.14 -3.54
N VAL A 19 7.29 1.45 -2.48
CA VAL A 19 6.80 1.67 -1.12
C VAL A 19 7.94 1.67 -0.11
N ARG A 20 7.82 2.54 0.89
CA ARG A 20 8.56 2.52 2.13
C ARG A 20 7.60 2.12 3.26
N ALA A 21 7.82 0.94 3.86
CA ALA A 21 6.95 0.39 4.88
C ALA A 21 7.64 0.38 6.25
N LYS A 22 7.05 1.03 7.24
CA LYS A 22 7.52 1.08 8.64
C LYS A 22 6.52 0.35 9.55
N PRO A 23 6.95 -0.59 10.40
CA PRO A 23 6.05 -1.22 11.36
C PRO A 23 5.61 -0.20 12.42
N LEU A 24 4.42 -0.38 12.97
CA LEU A 24 3.92 0.43 14.09
C LEU A 24 4.73 0.19 15.38
N LYS A 25 5.33 -0.98 15.51
CA LYS A 25 6.21 -1.36 16.61
C LYS A 25 7.56 -1.83 16.05
N GLY A 26 8.64 -1.16 16.42
CA GLY A 26 9.99 -1.43 15.92
C GLY A 26 10.56 -0.27 15.09
N ASP A 27 11.88 -0.31 14.89
CA ASP A 27 12.63 0.76 14.22
C ASP A 27 13.40 0.27 12.99
N TYR A 28 12.71 -0.48 12.14
CA TYR A 28 13.24 -0.91 10.85
C TYR A 28 12.29 -0.50 9.73
N VAL A 29 12.77 -0.54 8.49
CA VAL A 29 11.98 -0.15 7.31
C VAL A 29 12.21 -1.16 6.19
N HIS A 30 11.15 -1.48 5.46
CA HIS A 30 11.24 -2.20 4.20
C HIS A 30 11.03 -1.23 3.04
N VAL A 31 11.94 -1.24 2.07
CA VAL A 31 11.84 -0.43 0.85
C VAL A 31 11.83 -1.39 -0.33
N GLY A 32 10.93 -1.16 -1.28
CA GLY A 32 10.82 -2.02 -2.45
C GLY A 32 9.58 -1.77 -3.27
N GLU A 33 9.26 -2.71 -4.15
CA GLU A 33 8.09 -2.68 -5.01
C GLU A 33 7.00 -3.63 -4.50
N ILE A 34 5.74 -3.23 -4.64
CA ILE A 34 4.61 -4.09 -4.28
C ILE A 34 4.38 -5.11 -5.39
N VAL A 35 4.62 -6.38 -5.08
CA VAL A 35 4.48 -7.50 -6.01
C VAL A 35 3.28 -8.39 -5.70
N GLY A 36 2.53 -8.09 -4.64
CA GLY A 36 1.35 -8.84 -4.28
C GLY A 36 0.52 -8.17 -3.19
N GLU A 37 -0.77 -8.43 -3.21
CA GLU A 37 -1.70 -8.00 -2.18
C GLU A 37 -2.71 -9.11 -1.90
N THR A 38 -3.00 -9.34 -0.62
CA THR A 38 -4.15 -10.14 -0.18
C THR A 38 -5.04 -9.28 0.71
N LYS A 39 -6.12 -9.86 1.23
CA LYS A 39 -7.05 -9.15 2.13
C LYS A 39 -6.33 -8.41 3.27
N ASN A 40 -5.35 -9.07 3.89
CA ASN A 40 -4.69 -8.59 5.11
C ASN A 40 -3.19 -8.31 4.94
N MET A 41 -2.59 -8.70 3.82
CA MET A 41 -1.14 -8.63 3.61
C MET A 41 -0.78 -7.82 2.37
N ILE A 42 0.40 -7.20 2.41
CA ILE A 42 1.11 -6.65 1.26
C ILE A 42 2.42 -7.41 1.10
N ARG A 43 2.77 -7.80 -0.13
CA ARG A 43 4.06 -8.41 -0.47
C ARG A 43 4.95 -7.36 -1.10
N VAL A 44 6.14 -7.17 -0.53
CA VAL A 44 7.12 -6.20 -1.04
C VAL A 44 8.37 -6.96 -1.50
N LEU A 45 8.73 -6.80 -2.76
CA LEU A 45 10.03 -7.19 -3.30
C LEU A 45 11.03 -6.11 -2.92
N ARG A 46 11.92 -6.43 -1.98
CA ARG A 46 12.96 -5.51 -1.51
C ARG A 46 14.11 -5.44 -2.51
N GLU A 47 14.94 -4.41 -2.36
CA GLU A 47 16.14 -4.21 -3.18
C GLU A 47 17.16 -5.35 -3.06
N ASP A 48 17.15 -6.09 -1.95
CA ASP A 48 17.98 -7.30 -1.75
C ASP A 48 17.45 -8.54 -2.49
N GLY A 49 16.42 -8.38 -3.33
CA GLY A 49 15.79 -9.45 -4.11
C GLY A 49 14.85 -10.35 -3.31
N LYS A 50 14.66 -10.11 -2.00
CA LYS A 50 13.80 -10.94 -1.16
C LYS A 50 12.39 -10.36 -1.07
N ILE A 51 11.39 -11.24 -1.08
CA ILE A 51 9.99 -10.86 -0.84
C ILE A 51 9.69 -10.96 0.65
N VAL A 52 9.16 -9.88 1.22
CA VAL A 52 8.62 -9.86 2.58
C VAL A 52 7.10 -9.74 2.56
N MET A 53 6.44 -10.41 3.50
CA MET A 53 4.98 -10.32 3.68
C MET A 53 4.66 -9.46 4.88
N LEU A 54 3.98 -8.34 4.66
CA LEU A 54 3.73 -7.31 5.65
C LEU A 54 2.24 -7.27 6.02
N PRO A 55 1.87 -7.51 7.29
CA PRO A 55 0.49 -7.39 7.73
C PRO A 55 0.05 -5.93 7.72
N LYS A 56 -1.01 -5.64 6.96
CA LYS A 56 -1.52 -4.28 6.73
C LYS A 56 -1.79 -3.53 8.03
N ASN A 57 -2.39 -4.18 9.02
CA ASN A 57 -2.76 -3.55 10.30
C ASN A 57 -1.57 -3.20 11.22
N ALA A 58 -0.36 -3.64 10.90
CA ALA A 58 0.83 -3.40 11.74
C ALA A 58 1.85 -2.48 11.08
N TYR A 59 1.53 -1.85 9.95
CA TYR A 59 2.46 -1.05 9.17
C TYR A 59 1.86 0.28 8.70
N LEU A 60 2.72 1.29 8.63
CA LEU A 60 2.54 2.51 7.86
C LEU A 60 3.21 2.32 6.50
N PHE A 61 2.50 2.65 5.42
CA PHE A 61 3.00 2.53 4.06
C PHE A 61 3.07 3.90 3.42
N GLU A 62 4.27 4.30 3.01
CA GLU A 62 4.47 5.49 2.20
C GLU A 62 4.69 5.06 0.76
N PHE A 63 3.70 5.32 -0.09
CA PHE A 63 3.72 4.95 -1.51
C PHE A 63 4.25 6.11 -2.35
N THR A 64 5.11 5.80 -3.31
CA THR A 64 5.49 6.73 -4.39
C THR A 64 4.55 6.52 -5.57
N LEU A 65 3.79 7.56 -5.92
CA LEU A 65 2.87 7.55 -7.04
C LEU A 65 3.62 7.73 -8.38
N PRO A 66 3.00 7.39 -9.53
CA PRO A 66 3.58 7.68 -10.84
C PRO A 66 3.87 9.17 -11.09
N SER A 67 3.16 10.08 -10.41
CA SER A 67 3.44 11.53 -10.44
C SER A 67 4.72 11.93 -9.69
N GLY A 68 5.32 11.03 -8.92
CA GLY A 68 6.43 11.31 -8.01
C GLY A 68 6.00 11.75 -6.61
N GLU A 69 4.71 12.03 -6.40
CA GLU A 69 4.17 12.35 -5.07
C GLU A 69 4.29 11.16 -4.12
N ARG A 70 4.50 11.45 -2.82
CA ARG A 70 4.55 10.45 -1.76
C ARG A 70 3.33 10.56 -0.86
N VAL A 71 2.73 9.42 -0.54
CA VAL A 71 1.49 9.36 0.25
C VAL A 71 1.64 8.37 1.38
N LEU A 72 1.57 8.87 2.62
CA LEU A 72 1.57 8.04 3.81
C LEU A 72 0.16 7.52 4.08
N VAL A 73 0.04 6.21 4.27
CA VAL A 73 -1.21 5.50 4.50
C VAL A 73 -1.04 4.55 5.68
N GLU A 74 -1.97 4.62 6.64
CA GLU A 74 -2.08 3.60 7.66
C GLU A 74 -2.60 2.31 7.04
N GLY A 75 -1.83 1.22 7.16
CA GLY A 75 -2.17 0.00 6.44
C GLY A 75 -3.50 -0.63 6.86
N HIS A 76 -3.99 -0.37 8.08
CA HIS A 76 -5.31 -0.84 8.51
C HIS A 76 -6.43 -0.34 7.58
N THR A 77 -6.28 0.84 6.96
CA THR A 77 -7.25 1.40 6.01
C THR A 77 -7.29 0.64 4.67
N LEU A 78 -6.21 -0.08 4.37
CA LEU A 78 -6.05 -0.92 3.19
C LEU A 78 -6.57 -2.35 3.40
N ILE A 79 -7.14 -2.69 4.56
CA ILE A 79 -7.74 -4.00 4.79
C ILE A 79 -8.92 -4.21 3.82
N GLY A 80 -8.91 -5.35 3.16
CA GLY A 80 -9.78 -5.70 2.04
C GLY A 80 -8.96 -6.21 0.85
N ARG A 81 -9.55 -7.10 0.05
CA ARG A 81 -8.95 -7.53 -1.21
C ARG A 81 -8.99 -6.37 -2.23
N PRO A 82 -8.10 -6.35 -3.25
CA PRO A 82 -8.06 -5.28 -4.25
C PRO A 82 -9.44 -4.97 -4.86
N GLU A 83 -10.19 -6.02 -5.24
CA GLU A 83 -11.52 -5.90 -5.83
C GLU A 83 -12.58 -5.34 -4.88
N GLU A 84 -12.42 -5.56 -3.57
CA GLU A 84 -13.31 -5.01 -2.54
C GLU A 84 -13.02 -3.52 -2.33
N ARG A 85 -11.74 -3.13 -2.30
CA ARG A 85 -11.31 -1.73 -2.14
C ARG A 85 -11.73 -0.86 -3.31
N LEU A 86 -11.58 -1.37 -4.54
CA LEU A 86 -12.01 -0.68 -5.77
C LEU A 86 -13.51 -0.36 -5.79
N LYS A 87 -14.35 -1.18 -5.13
CA LYS A 87 -15.80 -1.01 -5.06
C LYS A 87 -16.28 -0.11 -3.93
N LYS A 88 -15.46 0.22 -2.93
CA LYS A 88 -15.87 1.11 -1.82
C LYS A 88 -16.36 2.43 -2.40
N ARG A 89 -17.58 2.86 -2.09
CA ARG A 89 -18.10 4.21 -2.39
C ARG A 89 -17.75 5.17 -1.25
N VAL A 90 -17.29 6.39 -1.53
CA VAL A 90 -17.08 7.39 -0.46
C VAL A 90 -18.48 7.83 -0.08
N ARG A 91 -18.87 7.71 1.20
CA ARG A 91 -20.01 8.46 1.68
C ARG A 91 -19.63 9.94 1.52
N ARG A 92 -20.23 10.63 0.55
CA ARG A 92 -20.22 12.10 0.56
C ARG A 92 -21.08 12.50 1.76
N TRP A 93 -20.48 13.24 2.68
CA TRP A 93 -21.20 14.00 3.68
C TRP A 93 -21.56 15.34 3.04
#